data_AF-A0A5A7PYZ5-F1
#
_entry.id   AF-A0A5A7PYZ5-F1
#
_cell.length_a   1.000
_cell.length_b   1.000
_cell.length_c   1.000
_cell.angle_alpha   90.00
_cell.angle_beta   90.00
_cell.angle_gamma   90.00
#
_symmetry.space_group_name_H-M   'P 1'
#
loop_
_entity.id
_entity.type
_entity.pdbx_description
1 polymer ?
#
loop_
_entity_poly.entity_id
_entity_poly.type
_entity_poly.pdbx_seq_one_letter_code
_entity_poly.pdbx_strand_id
1 'polypeptide(L)'
;MSINFHYHFRHSFLDSAKRCVKMETNVGSKKKILCLHGFRTSGSFLKKQISKWDPSIFADFEMEFPDGIYPAGGKSEIEGIFPPPYFEWFQFNKDFTEYTNLEACIDYLCDYIVSKGPFDGLLGFSQGATLSALLVGYQAQGKILNEHPPIKFVVSISGSKFRDQTICEIAYKDSIKAKSVHFIGEKDWLKLPSEDLASAFFNPLIIRHPQGHTVPRLDEDSVQKLGNWTKEINVHLQSSTNEASLNDRMEKQSENMNENELNA
;
A
#
# COMPACT_ATOMS: atom_id res chain seq x y z
N MET A 1 -5.60 -10.35 -40.02
CA MET A 1 -6.75 -9.87 -39.23
C MET A 1 -6.25 -9.57 -37.83
N SER A 2 -5.86 -8.33 -37.58
CA SER A 2 -5.43 -7.88 -36.26
C SER A 2 -6.62 -7.21 -35.58
N ILE A 3 -7.07 -7.76 -34.46
CA ILE A 3 -8.13 -7.18 -33.66
C ILE A 3 -7.44 -6.28 -32.64
N ASN A 4 -7.51 -4.97 -32.88
CA ASN A 4 -7.14 -3.94 -31.91
C ASN A 4 -8.22 -3.88 -30.82
N PHE A 5 -7.92 -4.34 -29.61
CA PHE A 5 -8.71 -4.01 -28.43
C PHE A 5 -8.22 -2.67 -27.87
N HIS A 6 -8.95 -1.60 -28.20
CA HIS A 6 -8.84 -0.32 -27.53
C HIS A 6 -9.47 -0.46 -26.13
N TYR A 7 -8.65 -0.35 -25.08
CA TYR A 7 -9.14 -0.15 -23.73
C TYR A 7 -9.76 1.24 -23.65
N HIS A 8 -11.09 1.32 -23.67
CA HIS A 8 -11.81 2.52 -23.29
C HIS A 8 -11.87 2.58 -21.76
N PHE A 9 -10.90 3.27 -21.14
CA PHE A 9 -11.20 4.01 -19.92
C PHE A 9 -12.36 4.95 -20.28
N ARG A 10 -13.57 4.70 -19.75
CA ARG A 10 -14.67 5.63 -19.91
C ARG A 10 -14.31 6.91 -19.16
N HIS A 11 -13.88 7.90 -19.93
CA HIS A 11 -13.87 9.31 -19.55
C HIS A 11 -15.30 9.75 -19.22
N SER A 12 -15.73 9.56 -17.99
CA SER A 12 -16.84 10.30 -17.41
C SER A 12 -16.57 10.41 -15.93
N PHE A 13 -15.87 11.50 -15.55
CA PHE A 13 -15.82 12.17 -14.23
C PHE A 13 -14.54 13.02 -14.03
N LEU A 14 -13.89 13.49 -15.10
CA LEU A 14 -12.72 14.38 -15.03
C LEU A 14 -13.04 15.89 -15.03
N ASP A 15 -14.25 16.30 -14.62
CA ASP A 15 -14.63 17.73 -14.62
C ASP A 15 -15.05 18.31 -13.26
N SER A 16 -14.66 17.67 -12.15
CA SER A 16 -14.83 18.30 -10.83
C SER A 16 -13.76 17.86 -9.82
N ALA A 17 -12.53 18.33 -10.02
CA ALA A 17 -11.61 18.69 -8.93
C ALA A 17 -10.30 19.31 -9.47
N LYS A 18 -10.38 20.49 -10.13
CA LYS A 18 -9.20 21.38 -10.18
C LYS A 18 -9.06 22.07 -8.83
N ARG A 19 -8.58 21.35 -7.83
CA ARG A 19 -8.05 21.96 -6.61
C ARG A 19 -6.60 21.57 -6.52
N CYS A 20 -5.74 22.47 -6.98
CA CYS A 20 -4.30 22.38 -6.78
C CYS A 20 -4.04 22.47 -5.27
N VAL A 21 -3.98 21.32 -4.60
CA VAL A 21 -3.48 21.25 -3.22
C VAL A 21 -1.97 21.22 -3.37
N LYS A 22 -1.33 22.36 -3.15
CA LYS A 22 0.12 22.39 -2.92
C LYS A 22 0.39 21.52 -1.69
N MET A 23 0.98 20.34 -1.87
CA MET A 23 1.49 19.54 -0.75
C MET A 23 2.69 20.28 -0.17
N GLU A 24 2.48 21.00 0.93
CA GLU A 24 3.58 21.50 1.76
C GLU A 24 4.25 20.30 2.43
N THR A 25 5.53 20.10 2.14
CA THR A 25 6.38 19.11 2.83
C THR A 25 6.58 19.56 4.27
N ASN A 26 5.73 19.08 5.17
CA ASN A 26 5.82 19.44 6.58
C ASN A 26 7.02 18.73 7.21
N VAL A 27 8.15 19.42 7.29
CA VAL A 27 9.38 18.95 7.92
C VAL A 27 9.11 18.75 9.42
N GLY A 28 8.73 17.53 9.80
CA GLY A 28 8.46 17.16 11.19
C GLY A 28 7.27 16.22 11.44
N SER A 29 6.43 15.92 10.43
CA SER A 29 5.35 14.94 10.60
C SER A 29 5.88 13.51 10.63
N LYS A 30 5.35 12.66 11.52
CA LYS A 30 5.66 11.22 11.53
C LYS A 30 5.32 10.61 10.16
N LYS A 31 6.15 9.67 9.71
CA LYS A 31 5.95 8.91 8.47
C LYS A 31 4.65 8.13 8.58
N LYS A 32 3.90 7.98 7.49
CA LYS A 32 2.55 7.38 7.56
C LYS A 32 2.48 6.02 6.89
N ILE A 33 1.78 5.07 7.51
CA ILE A 33 1.44 3.77 6.94
C ILE A 33 -0.08 3.66 6.84
N LEU A 34 -0.57 3.32 5.65
CA LEU A 34 -1.97 2.97 5.45
C LEU A 34 -2.15 1.46 5.61
N CYS A 35 -2.99 1.05 6.57
CA CYS A 35 -3.18 -0.34 6.96
C CYS A 35 -4.54 -0.88 6.47
N LEU A 36 -4.51 -1.81 5.51
CA LEU A 36 -5.69 -2.37 4.84
C LEU A 36 -6.05 -3.76 5.40
N HIS A 37 -7.25 -3.88 5.97
CA HIS A 37 -7.73 -5.10 6.61
C HIS A 37 -8.05 -6.23 5.62
N GLY A 38 -8.26 -7.45 6.12
CA GLY A 38 -8.64 -8.62 5.31
C GLY A 38 -10.13 -8.68 4.98
N PHE A 39 -10.51 -9.62 4.10
CA PHE A 39 -11.89 -9.82 3.67
C PHE A 39 -12.83 -10.04 4.87
N ARG A 40 -13.95 -9.31 4.93
CA ARG A 40 -14.96 -9.37 6.01
C ARG A 40 -14.38 -9.15 7.40
N THR A 41 -13.45 -8.22 7.54
CA THR A 41 -12.95 -7.76 8.84
C THR A 41 -13.09 -6.25 8.93
N SER A 42 -12.29 -5.56 9.73
CA SER A 42 -12.33 -4.10 9.84
C SER A 42 -10.93 -3.56 10.13
N GLY A 43 -10.72 -2.27 9.87
CA GLY A 43 -9.49 -1.57 10.22
C GLY A 43 -9.21 -1.66 11.72
N SER A 44 -10.25 -1.55 12.56
CA SER A 44 -10.12 -1.72 14.01
C SER A 44 -9.66 -3.13 14.42
N PHE A 45 -10.10 -4.17 13.71
CA PHE A 45 -9.63 -5.53 13.94
C PHE A 45 -8.16 -5.71 13.53
N LEU A 46 -7.78 -5.21 12.34
CA LEU A 46 -6.38 -5.25 11.91
C LEU A 46 -5.48 -4.50 12.90
N LYS A 47 -5.91 -3.32 13.37
CA LYS A 47 -5.20 -2.58 14.42
C LYS A 47 -4.98 -3.42 15.68
N LYS A 48 -5.98 -4.19 16.11
CA LYS A 48 -5.89 -5.11 17.25
C LYS A 48 -4.95 -6.31 16.98
N GLN A 49 -4.85 -6.77 15.74
CA GLN A 49 -3.90 -7.81 15.36
C GLN A 49 -2.47 -7.28 15.39
N ILE A 50 -2.22 -6.13 14.75
CA ILE A 50 -0.89 -5.48 14.69
C ILE A 50 -0.44 -5.01 16.08
N SER A 51 -1.35 -4.62 16.98
CA SER A 51 -0.99 -4.25 18.35
C SER A 51 -0.38 -5.38 19.19
N LYS A 52 -0.34 -6.62 18.67
CA LYS A 52 0.31 -7.77 19.31
C LYS A 52 1.78 -7.88 18.91
N TRP A 53 2.24 -7.12 17.92
CA TRP A 53 3.64 -7.04 17.54
C TRP A 53 4.39 -6.13 18.51
N ASP A 54 5.71 -6.26 18.55
CA ASP A 54 6.53 -5.39 19.38
C ASP A 54 6.34 -3.92 18.94
N PRO A 55 5.95 -3.02 19.85
CA PRO A 55 5.62 -1.63 19.50
C PRO A 55 6.82 -0.84 18.98
N SER A 56 8.05 -1.29 19.23
CA SER A 56 9.27 -0.63 18.72
C SER A 56 9.43 -0.73 17.21
N ILE A 57 8.81 -1.74 16.57
CA ILE A 57 8.95 -2.03 15.14
C ILE A 57 8.50 -0.84 14.28
N PHE A 58 7.33 -0.28 14.60
CA PHE A 58 6.73 0.83 13.85
C PHE A 58 6.63 2.12 14.68
N ALA A 59 7.46 2.30 15.71
CA ALA A 59 7.36 3.44 16.63
C ALA A 59 7.50 4.83 15.94
N ASP A 60 8.25 4.88 14.86
CA ASP A 60 8.49 6.09 14.05
C ASP A 60 7.38 6.37 13.02
N PHE A 61 6.39 5.48 12.91
CA PHE A 61 5.31 5.56 11.95
C PHE A 61 3.96 5.83 12.63
N GLU A 62 3.18 6.71 12.02
CA GLU A 62 1.75 6.84 12.28
C GLU A 62 0.99 5.88 11.38
N MET A 63 0.18 5.00 11.98
CA MET A 63 -0.58 3.98 11.24
C MET A 63 -2.06 4.33 11.21
N GLU A 64 -2.63 4.41 10.01
CA GLU A 64 -4.07 4.60 9.80
C GLU A 64 -4.73 3.30 9.36
N PHE A 65 -5.89 2.99 9.94
CA PHE A 65 -6.61 1.74 9.71
C PHE A 65 -8.05 2.03 9.26
N PRO A 66 -8.27 2.48 8.02
CA PRO A 66 -9.62 2.70 7.51
C PRO A 66 -10.37 1.38 7.32
N ASP A 67 -11.69 1.49 7.26
CA ASP A 67 -12.58 0.41 6.85
C ASP A 67 -12.81 0.42 5.34
N GLY A 68 -13.08 -0.75 4.77
CA GLY A 68 -13.57 -0.90 3.41
C GLY A 68 -14.97 -0.30 3.24
N ILE A 69 -15.28 0.11 2.00
CA ILE A 69 -16.51 0.86 1.69
C ILE A 69 -17.74 -0.03 1.52
N TYR A 70 -17.58 -1.35 1.45
CA TYR A 70 -18.68 -2.29 1.31
C TYR A 70 -18.90 -3.05 2.63
N PRO A 71 -20.11 -3.03 3.21
CA PRO A 71 -20.46 -3.93 4.29
C PRO A 71 -20.25 -5.39 3.89
N ALA A 72 -19.84 -6.24 4.82
CA ALA A 72 -19.68 -7.66 4.58
C ALA A 72 -20.98 -8.30 4.06
N GLY A 73 -20.91 -8.92 2.88
CA GLY A 73 -22.06 -9.57 2.22
C GLY A 73 -22.37 -10.97 2.77
N GLY A 74 -21.68 -11.40 3.84
CA GLY A 74 -21.89 -12.69 4.46
C GLY A 74 -21.04 -12.86 5.72
N LYS A 75 -20.96 -14.11 6.19
CA LYS A 75 -20.31 -14.45 7.46
C LYS A 75 -18.84 -14.02 7.49
N SER A 76 -18.44 -13.43 8.61
CA SER A 76 -17.04 -13.17 8.93
C SER A 76 -16.43 -14.30 9.79
N GLU A 77 -15.16 -14.63 9.54
CA GLU A 77 -14.43 -15.63 10.34
C GLU A 77 -14.13 -15.15 11.77
N ILE A 78 -14.28 -13.85 12.04
CA ILE A 78 -14.01 -13.24 13.35
C ILE A 78 -15.30 -12.99 14.15
N GLU A 79 -16.45 -13.44 13.66
CA GLU A 79 -17.70 -13.42 14.42
C GLU A 79 -17.54 -14.18 15.75
N GLY A 80 -17.98 -13.54 16.84
CA GLY A 80 -17.81 -14.05 18.20
C GLY A 80 -16.41 -13.86 18.79
N ILE A 81 -15.43 -13.43 17.99
CA ILE A 81 -14.07 -13.09 18.45
C ILE A 81 -13.89 -11.57 18.54
N PHE A 82 -14.46 -10.82 17.60
CA PHE A 82 -14.39 -9.36 17.55
C PHE A 82 -15.71 -8.77 17.04
N PRO A 83 -16.21 -7.67 17.62
CA PRO A 83 -17.54 -7.16 17.29
C PRO A 83 -17.63 -6.58 15.86
N PRO A 84 -18.82 -6.62 15.22
CA PRO A 84 -19.10 -5.91 13.96
C PRO A 84 -19.07 -4.37 14.15
N PRO A 85 -19.09 -3.56 13.07
CA PRO A 85 -19.28 -3.94 11.66
C PRO A 85 -18.06 -4.59 10.99
N TYR A 86 -18.33 -5.35 9.93
CA TYR A 86 -17.31 -5.95 9.06
C TYR A 86 -17.48 -5.44 7.63
N PHE A 87 -16.38 -5.38 6.92
CA PHE A 87 -16.29 -4.74 5.61
C PHE A 87 -15.48 -5.57 4.62
N GLU A 88 -15.70 -5.27 3.36
CA GLU A 88 -14.99 -5.81 2.21
C GLU A 88 -14.46 -4.62 1.39
N TRP A 89 -13.26 -4.75 0.85
CA TRP A 89 -12.72 -3.75 -0.08
C TRP A 89 -13.40 -3.88 -1.44
N PHE A 90 -13.57 -5.11 -1.90
CA PHE A 90 -14.25 -5.50 -3.13
C PHE A 90 -14.76 -6.94 -2.99
N GLN A 91 -15.65 -7.37 -3.87
CA GLN A 91 -16.13 -8.76 -3.92
C GLN A 91 -15.40 -9.53 -5.02
N PHE A 92 -15.33 -10.84 -4.89
CA PHE A 92 -14.73 -11.72 -5.89
C PHE A 92 -15.50 -13.03 -6.04
N ASN A 93 -15.40 -13.67 -7.20
CA ASN A 93 -15.93 -15.02 -7.42
C ASN A 93 -15.04 -16.07 -6.73
N LYS A 94 -15.54 -17.30 -6.59
CA LYS A 94 -14.84 -18.39 -5.87
C LYS A 94 -13.45 -18.71 -6.43
N ASP A 95 -13.24 -18.47 -7.71
CA ASP A 95 -11.99 -18.76 -8.42
C ASP A 95 -11.00 -17.59 -8.40
N PHE A 96 -11.38 -16.46 -7.81
CA PHE A 96 -10.61 -15.21 -7.73
C PHE A 96 -10.22 -14.66 -9.12
N THR A 97 -11.07 -14.86 -10.13
CA THR A 97 -10.84 -14.39 -11.51
C THR A 97 -11.70 -13.19 -11.87
N GLU A 98 -12.80 -12.96 -11.16
CA GLU A 98 -13.72 -11.85 -11.38
C GLU A 98 -13.85 -11.03 -10.10
N TYR A 99 -13.81 -9.71 -10.25
CA TYR A 99 -13.81 -8.76 -9.14
C TYR A 99 -14.94 -7.75 -9.33
N THR A 100 -15.88 -7.73 -8.40
CA THR A 100 -16.96 -6.74 -8.39
C THR A 100 -16.57 -5.58 -7.48
N ASN A 101 -16.85 -4.34 -7.93
CA ASN A 101 -16.58 -3.10 -7.20
C ASN A 101 -15.10 -2.75 -6.96
N LEU A 102 -14.16 -3.45 -7.61
CA LEU A 102 -12.73 -3.20 -7.45
C LEU A 102 -12.32 -1.78 -7.88
N GLU A 103 -12.82 -1.29 -9.01
CA GLU A 103 -12.52 0.05 -9.54
C GLU A 103 -12.91 1.16 -8.55
N ALA A 104 -14.15 1.11 -8.05
CA ALA A 104 -14.64 2.05 -7.04
C ALA A 104 -13.84 1.96 -5.71
N CYS A 105 -13.33 0.78 -5.35
CA CYS A 105 -12.43 0.63 -4.21
C CYS A 105 -11.07 1.29 -4.46
N ILE A 106 -10.51 1.17 -5.66
CA ILE A 106 -9.24 1.80 -6.04
C ILE A 106 -9.40 3.32 -5.99
N ASP A 107 -10.48 3.85 -6.55
CA ASP A 107 -10.78 5.29 -6.53
C ASP A 107 -10.88 5.81 -5.09
N TYR A 108 -11.65 5.13 -4.24
CA TYR A 108 -11.76 5.47 -2.82
C TYR A 108 -10.40 5.50 -2.12
N LEU A 109 -9.55 4.50 -2.35
CA LEU A 109 -8.22 4.46 -1.73
C LEU A 109 -7.28 5.52 -2.29
N CYS A 110 -7.38 5.86 -3.58
CA CYS A 110 -6.62 6.95 -4.16
C CYS A 110 -7.00 8.28 -3.51
N ASP A 111 -8.30 8.56 -3.39
CA ASP A 111 -8.81 9.76 -2.72
C ASP A 111 -8.39 9.80 -1.24
N TYR A 112 -8.44 8.66 -0.55
CA TYR A 112 -8.00 8.55 0.84
C TYR A 112 -6.51 8.86 0.96
N ILE A 113 -5.66 8.25 0.12
CA ILE A 113 -4.21 8.44 0.13
C ILE A 113 -3.84 9.89 -0.15
N VAL A 114 -4.48 10.53 -1.13
CA VAL A 114 -4.21 11.94 -1.47
C VAL A 114 -4.71 12.89 -0.37
N SER A 115 -5.91 12.65 0.18
CA SER A 115 -6.52 13.56 1.16
C SER A 115 -5.97 13.44 2.58
N LYS A 116 -5.47 12.26 2.98
CA LYS A 116 -4.93 11.99 4.32
C LYS A 116 -3.42 11.81 4.32
N GLY A 117 -2.80 11.73 3.16
CA GLY A 117 -1.37 11.52 3.02
C GLY A 117 -0.51 12.78 3.27
N PRO A 118 0.76 12.75 2.83
CA PRO A 118 1.36 11.64 2.09
C PRO A 118 1.55 10.39 2.94
N PHE A 119 1.21 9.22 2.39
CA PHE A 119 1.60 7.92 2.94
C PHE A 119 2.97 7.50 2.43
N ASP A 120 3.83 6.94 3.29
CA ASP A 120 5.15 6.42 2.93
C ASP A 120 5.11 4.92 2.63
N GLY A 121 4.17 4.20 3.25
CA GLY A 121 4.05 2.76 3.11
C GLY A 121 2.63 2.26 3.22
N LEU A 122 2.44 1.03 2.74
CA LEU A 122 1.19 0.29 2.90
C LEU A 122 1.45 -0.95 3.76
N LEU A 123 0.48 -1.32 4.59
CA LEU A 123 0.44 -2.60 5.29
C LEU A 123 -0.89 -3.26 4.96
N GLY A 124 -0.88 -4.53 4.60
CA GLY A 124 -2.11 -5.23 4.27
C GLY A 124 -2.13 -6.65 4.83
N PHE A 125 -3.34 -7.11 5.17
CA PHE A 125 -3.62 -8.52 5.42
C PHE A 125 -4.58 -9.08 4.37
N SER A 126 -4.28 -10.26 3.82
CA SER A 126 -5.15 -10.98 2.88
C SER A 126 -5.59 -10.09 1.71
N GLN A 127 -6.89 -9.82 1.56
CA GLN A 127 -7.42 -8.87 0.58
C GLN A 127 -6.71 -7.50 0.60
N GLY A 128 -6.41 -6.96 1.78
CA GLY A 128 -5.69 -5.69 1.92
C GLY A 128 -4.22 -5.76 1.49
N ALA A 129 -3.57 -6.93 1.61
CA ALA A 129 -2.21 -7.16 1.11
C ALA A 129 -2.19 -7.24 -0.41
N THR A 130 -3.13 -7.98 -1.00
CA THR A 130 -3.37 -8.04 -2.45
C THR A 130 -3.64 -6.65 -3.03
N LEU A 131 -4.47 -5.85 -2.36
CA LEU A 131 -4.78 -4.48 -2.77
C LEU A 131 -3.59 -3.53 -2.64
N SER A 132 -2.81 -3.65 -1.56
CA SER A 132 -1.57 -2.88 -1.38
C SER A 132 -0.60 -3.11 -2.55
N ALA A 133 -0.43 -4.36 -2.98
CA ALA A 133 0.44 -4.69 -4.11
C ALA A 133 -0.08 -4.15 -5.44
N LEU A 134 -1.40 -4.19 -5.66
CA LEU A 134 -2.02 -3.58 -6.84
C LEU A 134 -1.75 -2.08 -6.90
N LEU A 135 -1.98 -1.37 -5.79
CA LEU A 135 -1.83 0.08 -5.73
C LEU A 135 -0.40 0.52 -6.06
N VAL A 136 0.61 -0.11 -5.45
CA VAL A 136 2.01 0.23 -5.75
C VAL A 136 2.43 -0.18 -7.16
N GLY A 137 1.90 -1.31 -7.68
CA GLY A 137 2.14 -1.74 -9.04
C GLY A 137 1.57 -0.76 -10.07
N TYR A 138 0.33 -0.31 -9.87
CA TYR A 138 -0.32 0.68 -10.74
C TYR A 138 0.34 2.06 -10.64
N GLN A 139 0.73 2.49 -9.44
CA GLN A 139 1.47 3.74 -9.25
C GLN A 139 2.83 3.70 -9.97
N ALA A 140 3.57 2.59 -9.88
CA ALA A 140 4.85 2.41 -10.57
C ALA A 140 4.73 2.50 -12.11
N GLN A 141 3.54 2.22 -12.66
CA GLN A 141 3.23 2.32 -14.08
C GLN A 141 2.52 3.64 -14.45
N GLY A 142 2.44 4.61 -13.53
CA GLY A 142 1.82 5.92 -13.75
C GLY A 142 0.30 5.87 -13.97
N LYS A 143 -0.38 4.82 -13.50
CA LYS A 143 -1.83 4.62 -13.71
C LYS A 143 -2.69 5.32 -12.68
N ILE A 144 -2.21 5.40 -11.44
CA ILE A 144 -2.91 6.00 -10.31
C ILE A 144 -1.91 6.77 -9.45
N LEU A 145 -2.41 7.59 -8.52
CA LEU A 145 -1.59 8.29 -7.52
C LEU A 145 -0.46 9.15 -8.13
N ASN A 146 -0.68 9.73 -9.31
CA ASN A 146 0.33 10.54 -10.02
C ASN A 146 0.69 11.84 -9.28
N GLU A 147 -0.20 12.34 -8.42
CA GLU A 147 0.01 13.53 -7.59
C GLU A 147 0.57 13.19 -6.19
N HIS A 148 0.66 11.90 -5.86
CA HIS A 148 1.19 11.42 -4.58
C HIS A 148 2.61 10.87 -4.80
N PRO A 149 3.59 11.20 -3.92
CA PRO A 149 4.94 10.65 -4.03
C PRO A 149 4.94 9.11 -4.05
N PRO A 150 5.87 8.45 -4.74
CA PRO A 150 5.89 6.98 -4.79
C PRO A 150 5.81 6.36 -3.40
N ILE A 151 4.90 5.41 -3.21
CA ILE A 151 4.86 4.57 -2.01
C ILE A 151 6.18 3.79 -1.93
N LYS A 152 6.81 3.84 -0.77
CA LYS A 152 8.22 3.46 -0.62
C LYS A 152 8.37 2.05 -0.08
N PHE A 153 7.37 1.55 0.65
CA PHE A 153 7.37 0.17 1.12
C PHE A 153 5.99 -0.47 1.29
N VAL A 154 5.97 -1.82 1.29
CA VAL A 154 4.79 -2.64 1.52
C VAL A 154 5.07 -3.72 2.58
N VAL A 155 4.21 -3.81 3.58
CA VAL A 155 4.13 -4.93 4.52
C VAL A 155 2.96 -5.82 4.10
N SER A 156 3.26 -6.96 3.48
CA SER A 156 2.26 -7.90 2.95
C SER A 156 2.10 -9.08 3.90
N ILE A 157 0.89 -9.34 4.36
CA ILE A 157 0.59 -10.50 5.22
C ILE A 157 -0.44 -11.37 4.48
N SER A 158 -0.04 -12.57 4.04
CA SER A 158 -0.90 -13.49 3.29
C SER A 158 -1.54 -12.87 2.04
N GLY A 159 -0.83 -12.00 1.31
CA GLY A 159 -1.32 -11.42 0.06
C GLY A 159 -1.15 -12.33 -1.15
N SER A 160 -1.85 -12.04 -2.24
CA SER A 160 -1.68 -12.72 -3.53
C SER A 160 -1.63 -11.71 -4.67
N LYS A 161 -1.18 -12.15 -5.86
CA LYS A 161 -1.49 -11.42 -7.09
C LYS A 161 -2.99 -11.48 -7.38
N PHE A 162 -3.48 -10.47 -8.10
CA PHE A 162 -4.73 -10.62 -8.84
C PHE A 162 -4.55 -11.72 -9.92
N ARG A 163 -5.63 -12.40 -10.30
CA ARG A 163 -5.60 -13.41 -11.37
C ARG A 163 -6.14 -12.88 -12.70
N ASP A 164 -6.75 -11.70 -12.69
CA ASP A 164 -7.13 -11.03 -13.93
C ASP A 164 -5.87 -10.66 -14.71
N GLN A 165 -5.78 -11.16 -15.93
CA GLN A 165 -4.60 -11.03 -16.79
C GLN A 165 -4.29 -9.56 -17.11
N THR A 166 -5.33 -8.74 -17.28
CA THR A 166 -5.19 -7.30 -17.60
C THR A 166 -4.62 -6.54 -16.42
N ILE A 167 -5.01 -6.91 -15.20
CA ILE A 167 -4.41 -6.37 -13.97
C ILE A 167 -2.95 -6.81 -13.87
N CYS A 168 -2.65 -8.08 -14.11
CA CYS A 168 -1.29 -8.62 -14.03
C CYS A 168 -0.32 -7.94 -14.99
N GLU A 169 -0.73 -7.74 -16.24
CA GLU A 169 0.07 -7.10 -17.31
C GLU A 169 0.40 -5.63 -17.03
N ILE A 170 -0.29 -5.02 -16.06
CA ILE A 170 -0.03 -3.66 -15.60
C ILE A 170 0.70 -3.71 -14.27
N ALA A 171 0.06 -4.21 -13.20
CA ALA A 171 0.56 -4.11 -11.83
C ALA A 171 1.89 -4.83 -11.62
N TYR A 172 2.13 -5.92 -12.36
CA TYR A 172 3.30 -6.77 -12.20
C TYR A 172 4.16 -6.82 -13.47
N LYS A 173 3.97 -5.86 -14.39
CA LYS A 173 4.73 -5.76 -15.64
C LYS A 173 6.23 -5.73 -15.40
N ASP A 174 6.64 -4.86 -14.48
CA ASP A 174 8.02 -4.70 -14.05
C ASP A 174 8.13 -5.05 -12.57
N SER A 175 9.34 -5.43 -12.14
CA SER A 175 9.62 -5.69 -10.74
C SER A 175 9.34 -4.45 -9.89
N ILE A 176 8.43 -4.56 -8.92
CA ILE A 176 8.01 -3.48 -8.02
C ILE A 176 9.19 -3.07 -7.15
N LYS A 177 9.59 -1.79 -7.23
CA LYS A 177 10.79 -1.26 -6.57
C LYS A 177 10.58 -0.83 -5.12
N ALA A 178 9.33 -0.63 -4.70
CA ALA A 178 9.00 -0.41 -3.29
C ALA A 178 9.58 -1.56 -2.45
N LYS A 179 10.27 -1.23 -1.35
CA LYS A 179 10.78 -2.24 -0.42
C LYS A 179 9.62 -3.06 0.10
N SER A 180 9.79 -4.36 0.27
CA SER A 180 8.69 -5.17 0.81
C SER A 180 9.15 -6.21 1.82
N VAL A 181 8.26 -6.50 2.74
CA VAL A 181 8.31 -7.66 3.62
C VAL A 181 7.03 -8.46 3.44
N HIS A 182 7.16 -9.77 3.31
CA HIS A 182 6.05 -10.70 3.10
C HIS A 182 6.02 -11.73 4.22
N PHE A 183 4.91 -11.77 4.94
CA PHE A 183 4.59 -12.77 5.95
C PHE A 183 3.83 -13.92 5.29
N ILE A 184 4.42 -15.11 5.35
CA ILE A 184 3.91 -16.30 4.67
C ILE A 184 3.69 -17.42 5.69
N GLY A 185 2.44 -17.85 5.84
CA GLY A 185 2.06 -18.93 6.74
C GLY A 185 2.31 -20.30 6.12
N GLU A 186 3.00 -21.17 6.85
CA GLU A 186 3.32 -22.54 6.38
C GLU A 186 2.08 -23.42 6.20
N LYS A 187 0.98 -23.09 6.90
CA LYS A 187 -0.31 -23.79 6.79
C LYS A 187 -1.37 -22.94 6.07
N ASP A 188 -0.97 -21.81 5.49
CA ASP A 188 -1.88 -20.92 4.78
C ASP A 188 -2.20 -21.50 3.39
N TRP A 189 -3.48 -21.52 3.02
CA TRP A 189 -3.91 -21.91 1.68
C TRP A 189 -3.43 -20.91 0.62
N LEU A 190 -3.09 -19.68 1.02
CA LEU A 190 -2.41 -18.68 0.20
C LEU A 190 -0.88 -18.76 0.24
N LYS A 191 -0.26 -19.79 0.82
CA LYS A 191 1.21 -19.89 0.88
C LYS A 191 1.88 -19.70 -0.50
N LEU A 192 1.53 -20.52 -1.49
CA LEU A 192 2.11 -20.44 -2.83
C LEU A 192 1.73 -19.12 -3.54
N PRO A 193 0.46 -18.66 -3.52
CA PRO A 193 0.12 -17.32 -4.01
C PRO A 193 0.90 -16.17 -3.36
N SER A 194 1.23 -16.28 -2.07
CA SER A 194 2.01 -15.26 -1.34
C SER A 194 3.47 -15.28 -1.76
N GLU A 195 4.05 -16.46 -2.00
CA GLU A 195 5.40 -16.60 -2.55
C GLU A 195 5.48 -16.03 -3.97
N ASP A 196 4.47 -16.31 -4.80
CA ASP A 196 4.36 -15.74 -6.15
C ASP A 196 4.20 -14.22 -6.12
N LEU A 197 3.37 -13.67 -5.23
CA LEU A 197 3.28 -12.23 -5.03
C LEU A 197 4.63 -11.62 -4.62
N ALA A 198 5.33 -12.23 -3.67
CA ALA A 198 6.62 -11.73 -3.21
C ALA A 198 7.64 -11.67 -4.36
N SER A 199 7.62 -12.63 -5.29
CA SER A 199 8.50 -12.65 -6.46
C SER A 199 8.31 -11.44 -7.40
N ALA A 200 7.18 -10.74 -7.33
CA ALA A 200 6.95 -9.51 -8.11
C ALA A 200 7.72 -8.31 -7.57
N PHE A 201 8.18 -8.36 -6.32
CA PHE A 201 8.91 -7.27 -5.69
C PHE A 201 10.42 -7.44 -5.86
N PHE A 202 11.15 -6.32 -5.91
CA PHE A 202 12.61 -6.33 -5.94
C PHE A 202 13.18 -6.61 -4.54
N ASN A 203 13.92 -7.72 -4.39
CA ASN A 203 14.57 -8.14 -3.15
C ASN A 203 13.65 -8.08 -1.91
N PRO A 204 12.53 -8.83 -1.89
CA PRO A 204 11.62 -8.86 -0.75
C PRO A 204 12.26 -9.53 0.47
N LEU A 205 11.97 -9.03 1.67
CA LEU A 205 12.20 -9.78 2.91
C LEU A 205 11.06 -10.80 3.08
N ILE A 206 11.39 -12.07 3.27
CA ILE A 206 10.39 -13.11 3.56
C ILE A 206 10.48 -13.52 5.03
N ILE A 207 9.36 -13.44 5.75
CA ILE A 207 9.23 -13.94 7.13
C ILE A 207 8.19 -15.06 7.12
N ARG A 208 8.61 -16.27 7.46
CA ARG A 208 7.75 -17.46 7.51
C ARG A 208 7.25 -17.70 8.93
N HIS A 209 6.02 -18.18 9.06
CA HIS A 209 5.43 -18.51 10.37
C HIS A 209 4.62 -19.82 10.31
N PRO A 210 4.47 -20.57 11.42
CA PRO A 210 3.88 -21.92 11.41
C PRO A 210 2.34 -21.96 11.31
N GLN A 211 1.69 -20.79 11.23
CA GLN A 211 0.23 -20.65 11.31
C GLN A 211 -0.42 -20.70 9.92
N GLY A 212 -1.75 -20.78 9.90
CA GLY A 212 -2.55 -20.66 8.68
C GLY A 212 -2.80 -19.20 8.30
N HIS A 213 -3.97 -18.95 7.72
CA HIS A 213 -4.39 -17.63 7.24
C HIS A 213 -4.68 -16.65 8.39
N THR A 214 -3.66 -15.98 8.90
CA THR A 214 -3.76 -15.04 10.03
C THR A 214 -2.62 -14.02 10.01
N VAL A 215 -2.85 -12.86 10.63
CA VAL A 215 -1.74 -12.01 11.08
C VAL A 215 -0.98 -12.77 12.18
N PRO A 216 0.31 -13.08 11.99
CA PRO A 216 1.06 -13.90 12.93
C PRO A 216 1.38 -13.13 14.21
N ARG A 217 1.54 -13.83 15.32
CA ARG A 217 2.45 -13.35 16.38
C ARG A 217 3.88 -13.53 15.93
N LEU A 218 4.73 -12.56 16.26
CA LEU A 218 6.15 -12.60 15.90
C LEU A 218 6.94 -13.29 17.00
N ASP A 219 7.82 -14.21 16.62
CA ASP A 219 8.88 -14.73 17.48
C ASP A 219 10.07 -13.75 17.52
N GLU A 220 11.06 -14.03 18.36
CA GLU A 220 12.21 -13.15 18.56
C GLU A 220 12.99 -12.87 17.25
N ASP A 221 13.18 -13.91 16.43
CA ASP A 221 13.83 -13.79 15.12
C ASP A 221 13.03 -12.90 14.15
N SER A 222 11.71 -13.09 14.08
CA SER A 222 10.83 -12.26 13.25
C SER A 222 10.79 -10.81 13.72
N VAL A 223 10.78 -10.57 15.04
CA VAL A 223 10.87 -9.21 15.63
C VAL A 223 12.19 -8.56 15.23
N GLN A 224 13.32 -9.28 15.34
CA GLN A 224 14.62 -8.75 14.96
C GLN A 224 14.71 -8.43 13.46
N LYS A 225 14.28 -9.35 12.60
CA LYS A 225 14.27 -9.17 11.14
C LYS A 225 13.41 -7.99 10.72
N LEU A 226 12.17 -7.95 11.20
CA LEU A 226 11.25 -6.86 10.87
C LEU A 226 11.78 -5.54 11.42
N GLY A 227 12.25 -5.51 12.68
CA GLY A 227 12.81 -4.32 13.31
C GLY A 227 14.00 -3.72 12.54
N ASN A 228 14.95 -4.55 12.11
CA ASN A 228 16.07 -4.12 11.27
C ASN A 228 15.60 -3.57 9.92
N TRP A 229 14.66 -4.26 9.27
CA TRP A 229 14.07 -3.83 8.00
C TRP A 229 13.37 -2.46 8.12
N THR A 230 12.60 -2.21 9.18
CA THR A 230 11.99 -0.90 9.43
C THR A 230 13.01 0.20 9.73
N LYS A 231 14.11 -0.11 10.42
CA LYS A 231 15.21 0.85 10.63
C LYS A 231 15.87 1.25 9.32
N GLU A 232 16.13 0.30 8.44
CA GLU A 232 16.69 0.57 7.10
C GLU A 232 15.77 1.48 6.28
N ILE A 233 14.46 1.21 6.31
CA ILE A 233 13.47 2.11 5.69
C ILE A 233 13.58 3.50 6.29
N ASN A 234 13.64 3.61 7.62
CA ASN A 234 13.69 4.90 8.27
C ASN A 234 14.90 5.75 7.85
N VAL A 235 16.07 5.13 7.73
CA VAL A 235 17.29 5.77 7.22
C VAL A 235 17.12 6.24 5.78
N HIS A 236 16.60 5.38 4.91
CA HIS A 236 16.38 5.72 3.49
C HIS A 236 15.38 6.87 3.32
N LEU A 237 14.31 6.89 4.13
CA LEU A 237 13.34 7.97 4.12
C LEU A 237 13.95 9.30 4.57
N GLN A 238 14.83 9.29 5.57
CA GLN A 238 15.51 10.50 6.04
C GLN A 238 16.51 11.02 5.01
N SER A 239 17.27 10.15 4.34
CA SER A 239 18.21 10.58 3.29
C SER A 239 17.49 11.24 2.12
N SER A 240 16.37 10.68 1.66
CA SER A 240 15.59 11.26 0.56
C SER A 240 14.98 12.62 0.92
N THR A 241 14.52 12.80 2.16
CA THR A 241 14.03 14.12 2.62
C THR A 241 15.15 15.15 2.68
N ASN A 242 16.34 14.77 3.16
CA ASN A 242 17.49 15.67 3.22
C ASN A 242 17.94 16.12 1.83
N GLU A 243 18.06 15.20 0.87
CA GLU A 243 18.42 15.50 -0.52
C GLU A 243 17.39 16.44 -1.18
N ALA A 244 16.10 16.17 -1.03
CA ALA A 244 15.06 17.04 -1.57
C ALA A 244 15.13 18.47 -0.99
N SER A 245 15.41 18.60 0.32
CA SER A 245 15.54 19.89 0.98
C SER A 245 16.77 20.69 0.53
N LEU A 246 17.86 20.00 0.16
CA LEU A 246 19.08 20.63 -0.37
C LEU A 246 18.85 21.16 -1.78
N ASN A 247 18.19 20.37 -2.64
CA ASN A 247 17.90 20.77 -4.01
C ASN A 247 16.95 21.99 -4.08
N ASP A 248 15.89 22.00 -3.27
CA ASP A 248 14.95 23.14 -3.20
C ASP A 248 15.64 24.44 -2.71
N ARG A 249 16.62 24.33 -1.80
CA ARG A 249 17.45 25.48 -1.39
C ARG A 249 18.36 25.98 -2.51
N MET A 250 18.91 25.08 -3.31
CA MET A 250 19.77 25.44 -4.44
C MET A 250 18.98 26.11 -5.57
N GLU A 251 17.78 25.59 -5.90
CA GLU A 251 16.90 26.20 -6.91
C GLU A 251 16.47 27.61 -6.51
N LYS A 252 16.01 27.81 -5.26
CA LYS A 252 15.65 29.14 -4.74
C LYS A 252 16.83 30.12 -4.71
N GLN A 253 18.05 29.64 -4.49
CA GLN A 253 19.25 30.47 -4.59
C GLN A 253 19.56 30.86 -6.03
N SER A 254 19.38 29.96 -7.01
CA SER A 254 19.55 30.28 -8.42
C SER A 254 18.50 31.25 -8.97
N GLU A 255 17.23 31.13 -8.55
CA GLU A 255 16.16 32.04 -8.96
C GLU A 255 16.39 33.46 -8.41
N ASN A 256 16.79 33.57 -7.13
CA ASN A 256 17.13 34.87 -6.52
C ASN A 256 18.38 35.51 -7.15
N MET A 257 19.35 34.74 -7.65
CA MET A 257 20.50 35.30 -8.37
C MET A 257 20.09 35.84 -9.74
N ASN A 258 19.24 35.12 -10.47
CA ASN A 258 18.76 35.55 -11.78
C ASN A 258 17.85 36.80 -11.69
N GLU A 259 16.98 36.90 -10.68
CA GLU A 259 16.15 38.10 -10.48
C GLU A 259 16.98 39.34 -10.10
N ASN A 260 18.10 39.17 -9.40
CA ASN A 260 19.00 40.29 -9.07
C ASN A 260 19.83 40.75 -10.27
N GLU A 261 20.17 39.86 -11.22
CA GLU A 261 20.86 40.21 -12.46
C GLU A 261 19.93 40.88 -13.51
N LEU A 262 18.64 40.56 -13.51
CA LEU A 262 17.64 41.19 -14.39
C LEU A 262 17.19 42.59 -13.93
N ASN A 263 17.44 42.93 -12.66
CA ASN A 263 17.07 44.22 -12.06
C ASN A 263 18.26 45.17 -11.82
N ALA A 264 19.46 44.80 -12.28
CA ALA A 264 20.69 45.61 -12.24
C ALA A 264 21.05 46.15 -13.63
#